data_AF-A0A7Z8NRP0-F1
#
_entry.id   AF-A0A7Z8NRP0-F1
#
_cell.length_a   1.000
_cell.length_b   1.000
_cell.length_c   1.000
_cell.angle_alpha   90.00
_cell.angle_beta   90.00
_cell.angle_gamma   90.00
#
_symmetry.space_group_name_H-M   'P 1'
#
loop_
_entity.id
_entity.type
_entity.pdbx_description
1 polymer ?
#
loop_
_entity_poly.entity_id
_entity_poly.type
_entity_poly.pdbx_seq_one_letter_code
_entity_poly.pdbx_strand_id
1 'polypeptide(L)' 'MGSLSQAGSGHAPGTEECEVCGSARLTRLHLALADGTDVTFVSCHECEHRAWFPLDGDGTSLSRDEVVRRSSRG' A
#
# COMPACT_ATOMS: atom_id res chain seq x y z
N MET A 1 28.75 -17.92 -6.04
CA MET A 1 27.36 -18.40 -6.16
C MET A 1 26.54 -17.62 -5.15
N GLY A 2 25.73 -16.66 -5.59
CA GLY A 2 24.94 -15.80 -4.70
C GLY A 2 23.62 -15.52 -5.38
N SER A 3 22.60 -16.28 -5.05
CA SER A 3 21.22 -15.97 -5.43
C SER A 3 20.63 -15.18 -4.27
N LEU A 4 20.43 -13.88 -4.47
CA LEU A 4 19.54 -13.11 -3.60
C LEU A 4 18.13 -13.56 -3.99
N SER A 5 17.63 -14.59 -3.31
CA SER A 5 16.20 -14.88 -3.30
C SER A 5 15.52 -13.68 -2.63
N GLN A 6 15.04 -12.71 -3.40
CA GLN A 6 14.05 -11.76 -2.88
C GLN A 6 12.72 -12.51 -2.77
N ALA A 7 12.67 -13.48 -1.86
CA ALA A 7 11.46 -14.19 -1.49
C ALA A 7 10.67 -13.26 -0.57
N GLY A 8 9.82 -12.45 -1.19
CA GLY A 8 8.92 -11.52 -0.53
C GLY A 8 9.02 -10.12 -1.13
N SER A 9 8.46 -9.96 -2.31
CA SER A 9 7.84 -8.70 -2.73
C SER A 9 6.71 -8.36 -1.73
N GLY A 10 7.10 -7.89 -0.54
CA GLY A 10 6.24 -7.62 0.61
C GLY A 10 5.40 -6.38 0.35
N HIS A 11 4.36 -6.54 -0.45
CA HIS A 11 3.26 -5.60 -0.48
C HIS A 11 2.36 -5.90 0.72
N ALA A 12 1.72 -4.87 1.25
CA ALA A 12 0.72 -5.07 2.28
C ALA A 12 -0.34 -6.10 1.82
N PRO A 13 -0.89 -6.91 2.73
CA PRO A 13 -2.03 -7.76 2.42
C PRO A 13 -3.20 -6.94 1.84
N GLY A 14 -4.09 -7.58 1.08
CA GLY A 14 -5.27 -6.91 0.50
C GLY A 14 -4.95 -5.98 -0.68
N THR A 15 -3.71 -6.01 -1.17
CA THR A 15 -3.28 -5.18 -2.30
C THR A 15 -3.21 -5.95 -3.61
N GLU A 16 -3.54 -7.23 -3.66
CA GLU A 16 -3.46 -8.10 -4.84
C GLU A 16 -4.38 -7.61 -5.98
N GLU A 17 -5.56 -7.10 -5.62
CA GLU A 17 -6.58 -6.60 -6.52
C GLU A 17 -7.12 -5.25 -6.03
N CYS A 18 -7.74 -4.47 -6.91
CA CYS A 18 -8.41 -3.24 -6.51
C CYS A 18 -9.59 -3.56 -5.59
N GLU A 19 -9.61 -3.02 -4.38
CA GLU A 19 -10.73 -3.19 -3.43
C GLU A 19 -12.09 -2.67 -3.97
N VAL A 20 -12.08 -1.84 -5.02
CA VAL A 20 -13.29 -1.26 -5.62
C VAL A 20 -13.78 -2.03 -6.85
N CYS A 21 -12.88 -2.36 -7.79
CA CYS A 21 -13.27 -2.95 -9.09
C CYS A 21 -12.70 -4.35 -9.35
N GLY A 22 -11.89 -4.90 -8.44
CA GLY A 22 -11.27 -6.22 -8.58
C GLY A 22 -10.13 -6.29 -9.60
N SER A 23 -9.76 -5.20 -10.26
CA SER A 23 -8.68 -5.24 -11.26
C SER A 23 -7.30 -5.44 -10.59
N ALA A 24 -6.51 -6.35 -11.17
CA ALA A 24 -5.10 -6.55 -10.80
C ALA A 24 -4.14 -5.52 -11.45
N ARG A 25 -4.64 -4.63 -12.33
CA ARG A 25 -3.81 -3.58 -12.96
C ARG A 25 -3.58 -2.43 -11.98
N LEU A 26 -2.60 -2.63 -11.09
CA LEU A 26 -2.26 -1.74 -9.99
C LEU A 26 -0.81 -1.27 -10.05
N THR A 27 -0.57 0.01 -9.74
CA THR A 27 0.73 0.49 -9.26
C THR A 27 0.78 0.32 -7.75
N ARG A 28 1.89 -0.22 -7.23
CA ARG A 28 2.14 -0.35 -5.79
C ARG A 28 3.47 0.29 -5.43
N LEU A 29 3.49 1.12 -4.40
CA LEU A 29 4.69 1.81 -3.90
C LEU A 29 4.77 1.66 -2.39
N HIS A 30 5.95 1.32 -1.88
CA HIS A 30 6.22 1.33 -0.45
C HIS A 30 6.61 2.75 -0.03
N LEU A 31 5.98 3.28 1.01
CA LEU A 31 6.21 4.62 1.54
C LEU A 31 6.27 4.57 3.07
N ALA A 32 7.09 5.43 3.67
CA ALA A 32 6.98 5.76 5.08
C ALA A 32 6.22 7.09 5.22
N LEU A 33 5.18 7.12 6.04
CA LEU A 33 4.49 8.35 6.42
C LEU A 33 5.37 9.17 7.39
N ALA A 34 5.03 10.46 7.59
CA ALA A 34 5.84 11.35 8.42
C ALA A 34 5.98 10.88 9.88
N ASP A 35 4.98 10.18 10.40
CA ASP A 35 5.01 9.56 11.73
C ASP A 35 5.80 8.25 11.80
N GLY A 36 6.41 7.82 10.70
CA GLY A 36 7.19 6.58 10.59
C GLY A 36 6.36 5.35 10.25
N THR A 37 5.05 5.46 10.03
CA THR A 37 4.24 4.30 9.59
C THR A 37 4.63 3.88 8.17
N ASP A 38 5.04 2.63 7.98
CA ASP A 38 5.25 2.04 6.66
C ASP A 38 3.92 1.61 6.03
N VAL A 39 3.70 2.02 4.78
CA VAL A 39 2.48 1.75 4.02
C VAL A 39 2.79 1.32 2.58
N THR A 40 1.90 0.52 2.01
CA THR A 40 1.80 0.32 0.57
C THR A 40 0.74 1.25 -0.01
N PHE A 41 1.16 2.22 -0.83
CA PHE A 41 0.25 2.98 -1.68
C PHE A 41 -0.15 2.15 -2.90
N VAL A 42 -1.44 2.13 -3.20
CA VAL A 42 -2.03 1.45 -4.36
C VAL A 42 -2.76 2.46 -5.22
N SER A 43 -2.54 2.40 -6.55
CA SER A 43 -3.32 3.13 -7.55
C SER A 43 -3.80 2.17 -8.63
N CYS A 44 -5.11 2.13 -8.87
CA CYS A 44 -5.70 1.33 -9.94
C CYS A 44 -5.65 2.05 -11.29
N HIS A 45 -5.28 1.33 -12.34
CA HIS A 45 -5.28 1.86 -13.71
C HIS A 45 -6.64 1.78 -14.41
N GLU A 46 -7.60 1.02 -13.86
CA GLU A 46 -8.93 0.85 -14.46
C GLU A 46 -9.96 1.86 -13.94
N CYS A 47 -10.05 2.02 -12.61
CA CYS A 47 -11.04 2.91 -11.98
C CYS A 47 -10.41 4.13 -11.29
N GLU A 48 -9.10 4.31 -11.40
CA GLU A 48 -8.33 5.41 -10.80
C GLU A 48 -8.38 5.51 -9.27
N HIS A 49 -8.94 4.48 -8.60
CA HIS A 49 -9.02 4.40 -7.15
C HIS A 49 -7.63 4.34 -6.50
N ARG A 50 -7.51 4.97 -5.34
CA ARG A 50 -6.26 5.12 -4.60
C ARG A 50 -6.49 4.79 -3.13
N ALA A 51 -5.57 4.01 -2.57
CA ALA A 51 -5.62 3.57 -1.18
C ALA A 51 -4.22 3.39 -0.60
N TRP A 52 -4.14 3.40 0.72
CA TRP A 52 -2.92 3.17 1.49
C TRP A 52 -3.17 2.02 2.46
N PHE A 53 -2.29 1.03 2.48
CA PHE A 53 -2.43 -0.15 3.33
C PHE A 53 -1.24 -0.20 4.28
N PRO A 54 -1.43 -0.33 5.60
CA PRO A 54 -0.31 -0.55 6.51
C PRO A 54 0.42 -1.82 6.10
N LEU A 55 1.75 -1.75 6.03
CA LEU A 55 2.55 -2.90 5.60
C LEU A 55 2.38 -4.10 6.55
N ASP A 56 2.30 -3.80 7.84
CA ASP A 56 2.06 -4.72 8.95
C ASP A 56 0.57 -4.87 9.30
N GLY A 57 -0.32 -4.39 8.43
CA GLY A 57 -1.77 -4.42 8.61
C GLY A 57 -2.42 -5.76 8.29
N ASP A 58 -3.74 -5.79 8.40
CA ASP A 58 -4.59 -6.96 8.12
C ASP A 58 -5.18 -6.96 6.70
N GLY A 59 -4.74 -6.01 5.87
CA GLY A 59 -5.24 -5.80 4.52
C GLY A 59 -6.39 -4.81 4.41
N THR A 60 -6.70 -4.11 5.49
CA THR A 60 -7.63 -2.98 5.48
C THR A 60 -6.89 -1.69 5.08
N SER A 61 -7.48 -0.93 4.16
CA SER A 61 -6.96 0.38 3.77
C SER A 61 -7.17 1.43 4.87
N LEU A 62 -6.20 2.33 5.02
CA LEU A 62 -6.34 3.53 5.82
C LEU A 62 -7.31 4.50 5.13
N SER A 63 -8.16 5.14 5.93
CA SER A 63 -8.95 6.27 5.44
C SER A 63 -8.04 7.44 5.07
N ARG A 64 -8.49 8.26 4.12
CA ARG A 64 -7.74 9.44 3.69
C ARG A 64 -7.45 10.39 4.86
N ASP A 65 -8.41 10.59 5.77
CA ASP A 65 -8.23 11.45 6.94
C ASP A 65 -7.13 10.92 7.88
N GLU A 66 -7.03 9.60 8.02
CA GLU A 66 -5.99 8.98 8.82
C GLU A 66 -4.61 9.16 8.18
N VAL A 67 -4.49 8.94 6.86
CA VAL A 67 -3.23 9.17 6.12
C VAL A 67 -2.78 10.62 6.27
N VAL A 68 -3.69 11.59 6.13
CA VAL A 68 -3.37 13.01 6.30
C VAL A 68 -2.89 13.30 7.72
N ARG A 69 -3.61 12.80 8.73
CA ARG A 69 -3.25 12.99 10.15
C ARG A 69 -1.87 12.44 10.49
N ARG A 70 -1.49 11.31 9.92
CA ARG A 70 -0.16 10.69 10.09
C ARG A 70 0.93 11.42 9.32
N SER A 71 0.60 11.93 8.13
CA SER A 71 1.54 12.68 7.29
C SER A 71 1.81 14.10 7.78
N SER A 72 0.91 14.69 8.57
CA SER A 72 1.06 16.04 9.11
C SER A 72 1.88 16.12 10.41
N ARG A 73 2.21 14.99 11.03
CA ARG A 73 3.03 14.94 12.25
C ARG A 73 4.49 14.76 11.86
N GLY A 74 5.14 15.86 11.49
CA GLY A 74 6.57 15.94 11.20
C GLY A 74 7.19 17.15 11.87
#